data_AF-A0A968L6Q2-F1
#
_entry.id   AF-A0A968L6Q2-F1
#
_cell.length_a   1.000
_cell.length_b   1.000
_cell.length_c   1.000
_cell.angle_alpha   90.00
_cell.angle_beta   90.00
_cell.angle_gamma   90.00
#
_symmetry.space_group_name_H-M   'P 1'
#
loop_
_entity.id
_entity.type
_entity.pdbx_description
1 polymer ?
#
loop_
_entity_poly.entity_id
_entity_poly.type
_entity_poly.pdbx_seq_one_letter_code
_entity_poly.pdbx_strand_id
1 'polypeptide(L)'
;DCRELAAAISRKIKRATADQPVRESNQEDCWRLNRLHATLVSPSNAIIPLTTKEIAFLQILAAAGGQTIPRDTILATMGYVLDEFSQNALESLIRRLRRKIEQTAGHAPIQTRHGIGYLFSAPVILN
;
A
#
# COMPACT_ATOMS: atom_id res chain seq x y z
N ASP A 1 -4.78 40.59 19.36
CA ASP A 1 -6.10 39.95 19.28
C ASP A 1 -6.13 39.02 18.08
N CYS A 2 -6.56 37.78 18.29
CA CYS A 2 -6.45 36.68 17.35
C CYS A 2 -7.70 36.56 16.45
N ARG A 3 -7.51 36.07 15.21
CA ARG A 3 -8.34 35.10 14.44
C ARG A 3 -8.24 35.40 12.94
N GLU A 4 -7.53 34.61 12.12
CA GLU A 4 -7.88 33.26 11.59
C GLU A 4 -9.21 33.23 10.83
N LEU A 5 -9.44 32.46 9.77
CA LEU A 5 -8.65 31.71 8.79
C LEU A 5 -9.68 31.20 7.75
N ALA A 6 -9.17 30.89 6.56
CA ALA A 6 -9.53 29.76 5.70
C ALA A 6 -10.92 29.68 5.02
N ALA A 7 -10.79 29.42 3.71
CA ALA A 7 -11.84 29.25 2.72
C ALA A 7 -12.55 27.90 2.83
N ALA A 8 -13.87 27.98 2.69
CA ALA A 8 -14.79 26.89 2.39
C ALA A 8 -14.72 26.60 0.86
N ILE A 9 -15.12 25.50 0.23
CA ILE A 9 -16.23 24.54 0.37
C ILE A 9 -15.92 23.40 -0.61
N SER A 10 -16.22 22.13 -0.29
CA SER A 10 -16.80 21.18 -1.25
C SER A 10 -17.47 19.99 -0.53
N ARG A 11 -18.81 20.00 -0.54
CA ARG A 11 -19.70 18.92 -0.07
C ARG A 11 -20.47 18.36 -1.27
N LYS A 12 -20.57 17.02 -1.38
CA LYS A 12 -21.67 16.18 -1.95
C LYS A 12 -21.06 14.79 -2.31
N ILE A 13 -21.61 13.61 -2.02
CA ILE A 13 -22.95 13.11 -1.66
C ILE A 13 -22.81 11.78 -0.87
N LYS A 14 -23.65 11.63 0.15
CA LYS A 14 -23.89 10.43 0.97
C LYS A 14 -24.55 9.28 0.20
N ARG A 15 -24.16 8.04 0.49
CA ARG A 15 -25.07 6.88 0.71
C ARG A 15 -24.25 5.76 1.39
N ALA A 16 -24.26 5.64 2.72
CA ALA A 16 -25.26 4.99 3.59
C ALA A 16 -24.76 3.60 4.08
N THR A 17 -24.03 3.60 5.20
CA THR A 17 -24.17 2.71 6.38
C THR A 17 -23.07 3.02 7.40
N ALA A 18 -23.46 3.20 8.67
CA ALA A 18 -22.65 3.26 9.90
C ALA A 18 -21.69 4.45 10.11
N ASP A 19 -22.17 5.37 10.94
CA ASP A 19 -21.47 6.26 11.89
C ASP A 19 -19.93 6.15 11.99
N GLN A 20 -19.21 7.00 11.26
CA GLN A 20 -17.85 7.41 11.61
C GLN A 20 -17.72 8.93 11.42
N PRO A 21 -17.21 9.67 12.42
CA PRO A 21 -16.99 11.11 12.30
C PRO A 21 -15.96 11.36 11.20
N VAL A 22 -16.32 12.27 10.28
CA VAL A 22 -15.47 12.82 9.23
C VAL A 22 -14.25 13.44 9.90
N ARG A 23 -13.15 12.69 9.97
CA ARG A 23 -11.84 13.24 10.28
C ARG A 23 -11.33 13.93 9.03
N GLU A 24 -11.00 15.20 9.20
CA GLU A 24 -10.32 16.06 8.24
C GLU A 24 -9.20 15.27 7.58
N SER A 25 -9.14 15.33 6.25
CA SER A 25 -8.20 14.60 5.40
C SER A 25 -6.75 14.86 5.83
N ASN A 26 -6.28 13.99 6.72
CA ASN A 26 -4.95 14.01 7.30
C ASN A 26 -4.03 13.30 6.31
N GLN A 27 -3.00 13.98 5.79
CA GLN A 27 -1.93 13.31 5.05
C GLN A 27 -1.21 12.24 5.89
N GLU A 28 -1.52 12.16 7.19
CA GLU A 28 -1.06 11.18 8.15
C GLU A 28 -1.69 9.79 8.01
N ASP A 29 -2.74 9.61 7.19
CA ASP A 29 -3.40 8.29 7.03
C ASP A 29 -2.92 7.50 5.79
N CYS A 30 -1.89 7.98 5.08
CA CYS A 30 -1.44 7.40 3.82
C CYS A 30 -0.05 6.74 3.92
N TRP A 31 0.09 5.57 3.29
CA TRP A 31 1.41 4.98 3.06
C TRP A 31 2.16 5.76 1.98
N ARG A 32 3.48 5.87 2.12
CA ARG A 32 4.33 6.54 1.12
C ARG A 32 5.44 5.58 0.69
N LEU A 33 5.48 5.24 -0.59
CA LEU A 33 6.55 4.43 -1.16
C LEU A 33 7.58 5.35 -1.82
N ASN A 34 8.78 5.44 -1.24
CA ASN A 34 9.88 6.20 -1.79
C ASN A 34 10.88 5.26 -2.48
N ARG A 35 10.97 5.40 -3.81
CA ARG A 35 11.82 4.52 -4.64
C ARG A 35 13.29 4.89 -4.52
N LEU A 36 13.57 6.20 -4.46
CA LEU A 36 14.94 6.74 -4.42
C LEU A 36 15.63 6.37 -3.12
N HIS A 37 14.90 6.44 -2.01
CA HIS A 37 15.41 6.10 -0.69
C HIS A 37 15.20 4.63 -0.32
N ALA A 38 14.55 3.85 -1.19
CA ALA A 38 14.22 2.45 -0.93
C ALA A 38 13.48 2.27 0.40
N THR A 39 12.43 3.07 0.65
CA THR A 39 11.65 3.01 1.89
C THR A 39 10.16 2.98 1.64
N LEU A 40 9.45 2.26 2.51
CA LEU A 40 8.01 2.40 2.71
C LEU A 40 7.80 3.13 4.04
N VAL A 41 7.05 4.22 4.03
CA VAL A 41 6.70 4.96 5.24
C VAL A 41 5.24 4.70 5.57
N SER A 42 4.98 4.26 6.80
CA SER A 42 3.62 4.03 7.28
C SER A 42 2.88 5.36 7.56
N PRO A 43 1.55 5.31 7.67
CA PRO A 43 0.73 6.40 8.22
C PRO A 43 1.26 6.93 9.55
N SER A 44 1.71 6.02 10.43
CA SER A 44 2.33 6.33 11.72
C SER A 44 3.78 6.86 11.63
N ASN A 45 4.24 7.29 10.46
CA ASN A 45 5.61 7.75 10.17
C ASN A 45 6.74 6.75 10.48
N ALA A 46 6.42 5.45 10.61
CA ALA A 46 7.44 4.42 10.74
C ALA A 46 8.12 4.19 9.38
N ILE A 47 9.45 4.12 9.37
CA ILE A 47 10.25 3.95 8.14
C ILE A 47 10.66 2.48 8.02
N ILE A 48 10.20 1.83 6.95
CA ILE A 48 10.54 0.45 6.61
C ILE A 48 11.54 0.48 5.45
N PRO A 49 12.83 0.14 5.65
CA PRO A 49 13.77 0.02 4.54
C PRO A 49 13.36 -1.14 3.64
N LEU A 50 13.55 -1.03 2.33
CA LEU A 50 13.13 -2.02 1.34
C LEU A 50 14.31 -2.48 0.48
N THR A 51 14.24 -3.71 0.00
CA THR A 51 15.10 -4.21 -1.06
C THR A 51 14.53 -3.86 -2.44
N THR A 52 15.35 -3.96 -3.48
CA THR A 52 14.92 -3.72 -4.88
C THR A 52 13.68 -4.54 -5.26
N LYS A 53 13.62 -5.82 -4.85
CA LYS A 53 12.48 -6.69 -5.16
C LYS A 53 11.22 -6.30 -4.40
N GLU A 54 11.37 -5.85 -3.15
CA GLU A 54 10.25 -5.37 -2.35
C GLU A 54 9.68 -4.05 -2.92
N ILE A 55 10.55 -3.14 -3.38
CA ILE A 55 10.13 -1.91 -4.07
C ILE A 55 9.37 -2.27 -5.35
N ALA A 56 9.93 -3.10 -6.22
CA ALA A 56 9.29 -3.48 -7.48
C ALA A 56 7.90 -4.09 -7.24
N PHE A 57 7.79 -5.00 -6.27
CA PHE A 57 6.51 -5.59 -5.88
C PHE A 57 5.51 -4.54 -5.37
N LEU A 58 5.92 -3.66 -4.46
CA LEU A 58 5.05 -2.63 -3.90
C LEU A 58 4.65 -1.57 -4.94
N GLN A 59 5.52 -1.24 -5.89
CA GLN A 59 5.20 -0.33 -6.99
C GLN A 59 4.06 -0.88 -7.86
N ILE A 60 4.11 -2.18 -8.18
CA ILE A 60 3.08 -2.86 -8.96
C ILE A 60 1.74 -2.74 -8.22
N LEU A 61 1.70 -3.08 -6.93
CA LEU A 61 0.47 -2.99 -6.14
C LEU A 61 -0.04 -1.55 -5.94
N ALA A 62 0.87 -0.59 -5.71
CA ALA A 62 0.51 0.82 -5.51
C ALA A 62 -0.05 1.45 -6.78
N ALA A 63 0.50 1.11 -7.95
CA ALA A 63 -0.01 1.58 -9.24
C ALA A 63 -1.43 1.09 -9.55
N ALA A 64 -1.85 -0.05 -8.97
CA ALA A 64 -3.20 -0.57 -9.15
C ALA A 64 -4.27 0.11 -8.27
N GLY A 65 -3.90 1.02 -7.36
CA GLY A 65 -4.87 1.84 -6.62
C GLY A 65 -5.90 1.03 -5.82
N GLY A 66 -5.47 -0.08 -5.20
CA GLY A 66 -6.33 -0.96 -4.42
C GLY A 66 -7.02 -2.09 -5.20
N GLN A 67 -6.83 -2.16 -6.52
CA GLN A 67 -7.29 -3.30 -7.31
C GLN A 67 -6.43 -4.55 -7.06
N THR A 68 -7.05 -5.72 -7.20
CA THR A 68 -6.33 -7.00 -7.09
C THR A 68 -5.58 -7.29 -8.38
N ILE A 69 -4.28 -7.55 -8.25
CA ILE A 69 -3.42 -7.90 -9.36
C ILE A 69 -3.18 -9.41 -9.36
N PRO A 70 -3.39 -10.10 -10.48
CA PRO A 70 -3.12 -11.53 -10.58
C PRO A 70 -1.65 -11.88 -10.30
N ARG A 71 -1.41 -13.07 -9.73
CA ARG A 71 -0.05 -13.54 -9.43
C ARG A 71 0.84 -13.56 -10.66
N ASP A 72 0.34 -14.11 -11.76
CA ASP A 72 1.10 -14.22 -13.01
C ASP A 72 1.42 -12.84 -13.59
N THR A 73 0.51 -11.87 -13.46
CA THR A 73 0.76 -10.48 -13.86
C THR A 73 1.88 -9.86 -13.03
N ILE A 74 1.89 -10.08 -11.72
CA ILE A 74 2.96 -9.60 -10.84
C ILE A 74 4.30 -10.22 -11.24
N LEU A 75 4.35 -11.54 -11.41
CA LEU A 75 5.55 -12.27 -11.81
C LEU A 75 6.08 -11.79 -13.17
N ALA A 76 5.22 -11.70 -14.17
CA ALA A 76 5.57 -11.22 -15.50
C ALA A 76 6.10 -9.78 -15.48
N THR A 77 5.46 -8.89 -14.70
CA THR A 77 5.91 -7.49 -14.56
C THR A 77 7.26 -7.39 -13.85
N MET A 78 7.55 -8.31 -12.93
CA MET A 78 8.86 -8.42 -12.28
C MET A 78 9.90 -9.17 -13.13
N GLY A 79 9.55 -9.63 -14.34
CA GLY A 79 10.45 -10.31 -15.28
C GLY A 79 10.72 -11.79 -14.94
N TYR A 80 9.86 -12.42 -14.14
CA TYR A 80 9.98 -13.84 -13.80
C TYR A 80 9.31 -14.74 -14.85
N VAL A 81 9.82 -15.97 -14.94
CA VAL A 81 9.16 -17.06 -15.68
C VAL A 81 7.91 -17.48 -14.90
N LEU A 82 6.84 -17.86 -15.62
CA LEU A 82 5.61 -18.33 -15.00
C LEU A 82 5.70 -19.83 -14.69
N ASP A 83 6.49 -20.14 -13.67
CA ASP A 83 6.67 -21.51 -13.15
C ASP A 83 6.42 -21.58 -11.64
N GLU A 84 6.33 -22.81 -11.13
CA GLU A 84 6.06 -23.07 -9.71
C GLU A 84 7.16 -22.50 -8.80
N PHE A 85 8.41 -22.50 -9.27
CA PHE A 85 9.53 -21.90 -8.54
C PHE A 85 9.33 -20.40 -8.32
N SER A 86 8.97 -19.66 -9.37
CA SER A 86 8.75 -18.22 -9.31
C SER A 86 7.51 -17.88 -8.47
N GLN A 87 6.46 -18.69 -8.55
CA GLN A 87 5.29 -18.57 -7.67
C GLN A 87 5.68 -18.72 -6.19
N ASN A 88 6.42 -19.77 -5.84
CA ASN A 88 6.92 -19.99 -4.48
C ASN A 88 7.86 -18.87 -4.00
N ALA A 89 8.69 -18.34 -4.91
CA ALA A 89 9.57 -17.21 -4.62
C ALA A 89 8.77 -15.93 -4.31
N LEU A 90 7.69 -15.67 -5.05
CA LEU A 90 6.78 -14.55 -4.79
C LEU A 90 6.09 -14.70 -3.42
N GLU A 91 5.59 -15.89 -3.09
CA GLU A 91 4.97 -16.13 -1.78
C GLU A 91 5.97 -15.91 -0.62
N SER A 92 7.21 -16.37 -0.79
CA SER A 92 8.29 -16.15 0.18
C SER A 92 8.68 -14.68 0.32
N LEU A 93 8.68 -13.91 -0.78
CA LEU A 93 8.89 -12.46 -0.76
C LEU A 93 7.77 -11.79 0.04
N ILE A 94 6.51 -12.09 -0.26
CA ILE A 94 5.35 -11.47 0.39
C ILE A 94 5.32 -11.79 1.88
N ARG A 95 5.61 -13.04 2.26
CA ARG A 95 5.66 -13.45 3.67
C ARG A 95 6.70 -12.66 4.46
N ARG A 96 7.91 -12.52 3.90
CA ARG A 96 9.00 -11.78 4.54
C ARG A 96 8.69 -10.29 4.62
N LEU A 97 8.16 -9.71 3.54
CA LEU A 97 7.78 -8.31 3.48
C LEU A 97 6.67 -7.98 4.48
N ARG A 98 5.60 -8.78 4.56
CA ARG A 98 4.53 -8.57 5.55
C ARG A 98 5.06 -8.60 6.97
N ARG A 99 5.82 -9.63 7.34
CA ARG A 99 6.40 -9.74 8.68
C ARG A 99 7.28 -8.54 9.01
N LYS A 100 8.10 -8.10 8.06
CA LYS A 100 8.96 -6.93 8.20
C LYS A 100 8.17 -5.65 8.44
N ILE A 101 7.09 -5.44 7.68
CA ILE A 101 6.20 -4.28 7.86
C ILE A 101 5.48 -4.36 9.20
N GLU A 102 4.92 -5.51 9.56
CA GLU A 102 4.22 -5.73 10.84
C GLU A 102 5.12 -5.47 12.05
N GLN A 103 6.39 -5.90 11.99
CA GLN A 103 7.37 -5.67 13.06
C GLN A 103 7.67 -4.18 13.28
N THR A 104 7.55 -3.35 12.25
CA THR A 104 7.90 -1.91 12.33
C THR A 104 6.67 -1.01 12.48
N ALA A 105 5.55 -1.36 11.85
CA ALA A 105 4.35 -0.53 11.77
C ALA A 105 3.09 -1.19 12.37
N GLY A 106 3.20 -2.41 12.91
CA GLY A 106 2.10 -3.16 13.54
C GLY A 106 1.14 -3.84 12.57
N HIS A 107 1.00 -3.34 11.34
CA HIS A 107 0.10 -3.90 10.33
C HIS A 107 0.67 -3.77 8.91
N ALA A 108 0.61 -4.84 8.11
CA ALA A 108 1.01 -4.84 6.70
C ALA A 108 -0.20 -4.61 5.76
N PRO A 109 -0.18 -3.58 4.90
CA PRO A 109 -1.28 -3.22 4.00
C PRO A 109 -1.30 -4.06 2.72
N ILE A 110 -0.91 -5.34 2.78
CA ILE A 110 -0.85 -6.25 1.63
C ILE A 110 -1.87 -7.35 1.89
N GLN A 111 -2.90 -7.47 1.06
CA GLN A 111 -3.93 -8.50 1.20
C GLN A 111 -3.84 -9.55 0.10
N THR A 112 -4.19 -10.78 0.46
CA THR A 112 -4.30 -11.90 -0.48
C THR A 112 -5.77 -12.07 -0.86
N ARG A 113 -6.06 -12.15 -2.15
CA ARG A 113 -7.32 -12.67 -2.68
C ARG A 113 -7.06 -14.08 -3.21
N HIS A 114 -7.50 -15.08 -2.44
CA HIS A 114 -7.26 -16.49 -2.76
C HIS A 114 -7.70 -16.82 -4.20
N GLY A 115 -6.85 -17.52 -4.93
CA GLY A 115 -7.08 -17.89 -6.33
C GLY A 115 -6.88 -16.74 -7.34
N ILE A 116 -6.70 -15.50 -6.90
CA ILE A 116 -6.57 -14.33 -7.79
C ILE A 116 -5.16 -13.75 -7.68
N GLY A 117 -4.80 -13.20 -6.52
CA GLY A 117 -3.51 -12.56 -6.34
C GLY A 117 -3.48 -11.61 -5.16
N TYR A 118 -2.91 -10.42 -5.35
CA TYR A 118 -2.57 -9.51 -4.27
C TYR A 118 -3.01 -8.08 -4.54
N LEU A 119 -3.30 -7.35 -3.48
CA LEU A 119 -3.65 -5.92 -3.53
C LEU A 119 -3.00 -5.18 -2.36
N PHE A 120 -2.77 -3.88 -2.56
CA PHE A 120 -2.41 -2.97 -1.48
C PHE A 120 -3.69 -2.39 -0.88
N SER A 121 -3.99 -2.68 0.40
CA SER A 121 -5.32 -2.50 1.00
C SER A 121 -5.50 -1.16 1.73
N ALA A 122 -4.60 -0.21 1.51
CA ALA A 122 -4.62 1.10 2.14
C ALA A 122 -4.26 2.18 1.11
N PRO A 123 -4.58 3.47 1.35
CA PRO A 123 -4.08 4.55 0.51
C PRO A 123 -2.55 4.54 0.46
N VAL A 124 -1.99 4.65 -0.74
CA VAL A 124 -0.55 4.72 -0.96
C VAL A 124 -0.21 5.74 -2.04
N ILE A 125 0.80 6.55 -1.76
CA ILE A 125 1.35 7.52 -2.71
C ILE A 125 2.76 7.07 -3.10
N LEU A 126 3.06 7.17 -4.39
CA LEU A 126 4.39 6.94 -4.94
C LEU A 126 5.17 8.25 -4.90
N ASN A 127 6.25 8.28 -4.12
CA ASN A 127 7.18 9.39 -4.02
C ASN A 127 8.47 9.13 -4.81
#